data_AF-A0A0N5CIA5-F1
#
_entry.id   AF-A0A0N5CIA5-F1
#
_cell.length_a   1.000
_cell.length_b   1.000
_cell.length_c   1.000
_cell.angle_alpha   90.00
_cell.angle_beta   90.00
_cell.angle_gamma   90.00
#
_symmetry.space_group_name_H-M   'P 1'
#
loop_
_entity.id
_entity.type
_entity.pdbx_description
1 polymer ?
#
loop_
_entity_poly.entity_id
_entity_poly.type
_entity_poly.pdbx_seq_one_letter_code
_entity_poly.pdbx_strand_id
1 'polypeptide(L)'
;MKVLGLQNLSSKIFKKIADIDKEQSNYDEEEIDVRNNLACLYRIIDYMGLSQSIFNHLTARISKLKDEILINPFGLLYHEITSSSLIKVDIKGNILEKGSTNYGVNNAGYILHSAIHEN
;
A
#
# COMPACT_ATOMS: atom_id res chain seq x y z
N MET A 1 35.79 -25.86 2.40
CA MET A 1 34.85 -25.39 3.45
C MET A 1 33.51 -25.10 2.78
N LYS A 2 32.58 -26.06 2.81
CA LYS A 2 31.23 -25.92 2.24
C LYS A 2 30.38 -25.15 3.25
N VAL A 3 29.88 -23.98 2.89
CA VAL A 3 28.91 -23.24 3.71
C VAL A 3 27.59 -24.00 3.67
N LEU A 4 27.36 -24.80 4.70
CA LEU A 4 26.07 -25.43 5.03
C LEU A 4 25.17 -24.33 5.61
N GLY A 5 24.09 -23.95 4.92
CA GLY A 5 23.13 -23.02 5.52
C GLY A 5 22.01 -22.43 4.67
N LEU A 6 21.90 -22.73 3.37
CA LEU A 6 20.86 -22.13 2.51
C LEU A 6 19.72 -23.08 2.09
N GLN A 7 19.73 -24.33 2.54
CA GLN A 7 18.79 -25.35 2.06
C GLN A 7 17.51 -25.51 2.91
N ASN A 8 17.33 -24.70 3.96
CA ASN A 8 16.21 -24.84 4.91
C ASN A 8 15.42 -23.55 5.18
N LEU A 9 15.55 -22.51 4.34
CA LEU A 9 14.43 -21.58 4.22
C LEU A 9 13.39 -22.25 3.34
N SER A 10 12.49 -23.00 3.99
CA SER A 10 11.16 -23.28 3.47
C SER A 10 10.68 -22.06 2.68
N SER A 11 10.13 -22.31 1.50
CA SER A 11 9.50 -21.37 0.59
C SER A 11 8.39 -20.56 1.28
N LYS A 12 8.76 -19.68 2.21
CA LYS A 12 7.96 -18.55 2.62
C LYS A 12 7.72 -17.80 1.33
N ILE A 13 6.48 -17.88 0.85
CA ILE A 13 6.01 -17.10 -0.28
C ILE A 13 6.22 -15.65 0.11
N PHE A 14 7.36 -15.08 -0.28
CA PHE A 14 7.60 -13.65 -0.17
C PHE A 14 6.63 -13.01 -1.15
N LYS A 15 5.51 -12.47 -0.65
CA LYS A 15 4.66 -11.61 -1.46
C LYS A 15 5.52 -10.46 -1.95
N LYS A 16 5.57 -10.27 -3.26
CA LYS A 16 6.26 -9.11 -3.85
C LYS A 16 5.57 -7.84 -3.33
N ILE A 17 6.35 -6.82 -3.00
CA ILE A 17 5.81 -5.52 -2.59
C ILE A 17 5.20 -4.82 -3.81
N ALA A 18 5.97 -4.77 -4.90
CA ALA A 18 5.51 -4.41 -6.24
C ALA A 18 4.99 -5.67 -6.95
N ASP A 19 3.71 -6.00 -6.74
CA ASP A 19 3.04 -7.21 -7.22
C ASP A 19 2.07 -6.98 -8.39
N ILE A 20 1.99 -5.74 -8.90
CA ILE A 20 1.17 -5.41 -10.07
C ILE A 20 1.90 -5.86 -11.34
N ASP A 21 1.22 -6.65 -12.15
CA ASP A 21 1.65 -6.95 -13.52
C ASP A 21 1.25 -5.79 -14.44
N LYS A 22 2.24 -5.05 -14.95
CA LYS A 22 2.03 -3.88 -15.80
C LYS A 22 1.26 -4.20 -17.08
N GLU A 23 1.38 -5.41 -17.62
CA GLU A 23 0.73 -5.81 -18.87
C GLU A 23 -0.74 -6.21 -18.69
N GLN A 24 -1.12 -6.62 -17.48
CA GLN A 24 -2.48 -7.12 -17.18
C GLN A 24 -3.30 -6.15 -16.31
N SER A 25 -2.67 -5.15 -15.71
CA SER A 25 -3.37 -4.18 -14.87
C SER A 25 -4.07 -3.10 -15.67
N ASN A 26 -5.15 -2.54 -15.10
CA ASN A 26 -5.88 -1.40 -15.66
C ASN A 26 -5.37 -0.04 -15.13
N TYR A 27 -4.22 -0.02 -14.45
CA TYR A 27 -3.63 1.19 -13.90
C TYR A 27 -2.74 1.86 -14.94
N ASP A 28 -2.70 3.20 -14.92
CA ASP A 28 -1.70 3.93 -15.69
C ASP A 28 -0.31 3.83 -15.04
N GLU A 29 0.74 4.12 -15.80
CA GLU A 29 2.13 3.98 -15.32
C GLU A 29 2.40 4.84 -14.08
N GLU A 30 1.83 6.05 -14.03
CA GLU A 30 1.98 6.98 -12.88
C GLU A 30 1.39 6.34 -11.61
N GLU A 31 0.18 5.80 -11.69
CA GLU A 31 -0.45 5.12 -10.55
C GLU A 31 0.33 3.89 -10.10
N ILE A 32 0.84 3.08 -11.03
CA ILE A 32 1.64 1.90 -10.68
C ILE A 32 2.88 2.30 -9.90
N ASP A 33 3.58 3.35 -10.34
CA ASP A 33 4.80 3.81 -9.68
C ASP A 33 4.49 4.39 -8.28
N VAL A 34 3.39 5.14 -8.12
CA VAL A 34 2.97 5.62 -6.80
C VAL A 34 2.57 4.45 -5.88
N ARG A 35 1.82 3.46 -6.38
CA ARG A 35 1.46 2.25 -5.61
C ARG A 35 2.70 1.48 -5.14
N ASN A 36 3.67 1.29 -6.04
CA ASN A 36 4.93 0.63 -5.73
C ASN A 36 5.71 1.38 -4.65
N ASN A 37 5.88 2.69 -4.81
CA ASN A 37 6.62 3.51 -3.85
C ASN A 37 5.94 3.55 -2.48
N LEU A 38 4.61 3.71 -2.46
CA LEU A 38 3.85 3.73 -1.21
C LEU A 38 3.92 2.37 -0.49
N ALA A 39 3.74 1.26 -1.21
CA ALA A 39 3.87 -0.09 -0.64
C ALA A 39 5.29 -0.35 -0.09
N CYS A 40 6.33 0.11 -0.79
CA CYS A 40 7.71 0.06 -0.30
C CYS A 40 7.90 0.89 0.97
N LEU A 41 7.32 2.09 1.04
CA LEU A 41 7.39 2.94 2.22
C LEU A 41 6.73 2.28 3.44
N TYR A 42 5.58 1.62 3.27
CA TYR A 42 4.97 0.81 4.34
C TYR A 42 5.96 -0.22 4.90
N ARG A 43 6.71 -0.91 4.04
CA ARG A 43 7.73 -1.89 4.48
C ARG A 43 8.90 -1.26 5.21
N ILE A 44 9.37 -0.11 4.74
CA ILE A 44 10.48 0.62 5.38
C ILE A 44 10.07 1.08 6.78
N ILE A 45 8.89 1.68 6.92
CA ILE A 45 8.36 2.16 8.21
C ILE A 45 8.16 0.99 9.20
N ASP A 46 7.65 -0.15 8.72
CA ASP A 46 7.54 -1.35 9.54
C ASP A 46 8.91 -1.89 9.99
N TYR A 47 9.86 -1.98 9.06
CA TYR A 47 11.23 -2.40 9.35
C TYR A 47 11.91 -1.49 10.39
N MET A 48 11.60 -0.19 10.37
CA MET A 48 12.09 0.78 11.35
C MET A 48 11.39 0.71 12.72
N GLY A 49 10.36 -0.13 12.87
CA GLY A 49 9.59 -0.24 14.12
C GLY A 49 8.69 0.98 14.39
N LEU A 50 8.35 1.74 13.35
CA LEU A 50 7.52 2.94 13.44
C LEU A 50 6.04 2.67 13.08
N SER A 51 5.69 1.42 12.79
CA SER A 51 4.29 1.01 12.59
C SER A 51 3.56 0.89 13.93
N GLN A 52 2.26 1.19 13.93
CA GLN A 52 1.39 1.05 15.11
C GLN A 52 0.20 0.16 14.79
N SER A 53 0.41 -1.16 14.83
CA SER A 53 -0.61 -2.16 14.51
C SER A 53 -1.34 -1.80 13.20
N ILE A 54 -2.66 -1.90 13.17
CA ILE A 54 -3.52 -1.63 12.01
C ILE A 54 -4.06 -0.18 11.95
N PHE A 55 -3.66 0.69 12.89
CA PHE A 55 -4.28 2.01 13.08
C PHE A 55 -3.51 3.17 12.43
N ASN A 56 -2.31 2.93 11.95
CA ASN A 56 -1.49 3.97 11.30
C ASN A 56 -1.79 4.02 9.79
N HIS A 57 -1.63 5.19 9.15
CA HIS A 57 -1.94 5.37 7.72
C HIS A 57 -0.83 6.14 7.01
N LEU A 58 -0.50 5.72 5.79
CA LEU A 58 0.29 6.50 4.83
C LEU A 58 -0.57 6.74 3.59
N THR A 59 -0.58 7.96 3.09
CA THR A 59 -1.34 8.31 1.89
C THR A 59 -0.48 8.94 0.82
N ALA A 60 -0.83 8.71 -0.44
CA ALA A 60 -0.19 9.33 -1.58
C ALA A 60 -1.23 9.72 -2.63
N ARG A 61 -1.09 10.93 -3.18
CA ARG A 61 -1.88 11.36 -4.33
C ARG A 61 -1.31 10.72 -5.59
N ILE A 62 -2.19 10.16 -6.43
CA ILE A 62 -1.77 9.49 -7.67
C ILE A 62 -1.22 10.50 -8.67
N SER A 63 -1.99 11.57 -8.93
CA SER A 63 -1.62 12.62 -9.87
C SER A 63 -2.11 13.96 -9.37
N LYS A 64 -1.41 15.06 -9.68
CA LYS A 64 -1.82 16.41 -9.28
C LYS A 64 -3.15 16.86 -9.91
N LEU A 65 -3.55 16.22 -11.00
CA LEU A 65 -4.76 16.56 -11.75
C LEU A 65 -6.01 15.81 -11.27
N LYS A 66 -5.83 14.79 -10.43
CA LYS A 66 -6.91 13.92 -9.95
C LYS A 66 -6.96 14.00 -8.42
N ASP A 67 -8.18 14.09 -7.89
CA ASP A 67 -8.45 13.98 -6.45
C ASP A 67 -8.55 12.53 -6.00
N GLU A 68 -7.59 11.72 -6.46
CA GLU A 68 -7.48 10.29 -6.17
C GLU A 68 -6.27 10.04 -5.27
N ILE A 69 -6.53 9.46 -4.10
CA ILE A 69 -5.54 9.20 -3.06
C ILE A 69 -5.48 7.69 -2.81
N LEU A 70 -4.27 7.18 -2.61
CA LEU A 70 -4.03 5.80 -2.17
C LEU A 70 -3.86 5.74 -0.66
N ILE A 71 -4.41 4.70 -0.04
CA ILE A 71 -4.30 4.40 1.40
C ILE A 71 -4.25 2.88 1.65
N ASN A 72 -3.70 2.44 2.78
CA ASN A 72 -3.75 1.03 3.16
C ASN A 72 -5.19 0.55 3.45
N PRO A 73 -5.48 -0.73 3.18
CA PRO A 73 -6.69 -1.36 3.68
C PRO A 73 -6.68 -1.45 5.20
N PHE A 74 -7.81 -1.12 5.82
CA PHE A 74 -7.97 -1.21 7.27
C PHE A 74 -8.15 -2.67 7.69
N GLY A 75 -7.17 -3.17 8.45
CA GLY A 75 -7.08 -4.56 8.88
C GLY A 75 -5.76 -5.25 8.52
N LEU A 76 -4.96 -4.66 7.62
CA LEU A 76 -3.63 -5.16 7.29
C LEU A 76 -2.54 -4.46 8.12
N LEU A 77 -1.54 -5.24 8.54
CA LEU A 77 -0.29 -4.73 9.09
C LEU A 77 0.60 -4.20 7.95
N TYR A 78 1.54 -3.32 8.28
CA TYR A 78 2.39 -2.68 7.27
C TYR A 78 3.25 -3.68 6.48
N HIS A 79 3.70 -4.76 7.12
CA HIS A 79 4.39 -5.88 6.45
C HIS A 79 3.47 -6.82 5.64
N GLU A 80 2.19 -6.50 5.49
CA GLU A 80 1.27 -7.22 4.63
C GLU A 80 0.89 -6.40 3.38
N ILE A 81 1.13 -5.09 3.40
CA ILE A 81 0.81 -4.18 2.31
C ILE A 81 1.64 -4.52 1.06
N THR A 82 0.95 -4.61 -0.07
CA THR A 82 1.49 -4.69 -1.42
C THR A 82 0.87 -3.59 -2.30
N SER A 83 1.43 -3.39 -3.48
CA SER A 83 0.99 -2.34 -4.43
C SER A 83 -0.43 -2.58 -4.91
N SER A 84 -0.77 -3.84 -5.18
CA SER A 84 -2.13 -4.25 -5.55
C SER A 84 -3.11 -4.13 -4.39
N SER A 85 -2.66 -4.23 -3.13
CA SER A 85 -3.56 -4.17 -1.96
C SER A 85 -4.07 -2.77 -1.64
N LEU A 86 -3.37 -1.71 -2.09
CA LEU A 86 -3.73 -0.34 -1.78
C LEU A 86 -5.13 0.02 -2.30
N ILE A 87 -5.89 0.75 -1.49
CA ILE A 87 -7.22 1.23 -1.83
C ILE A 87 -7.08 2.63 -2.43
N LYS A 88 -7.80 2.87 -3.52
CA LYS A 88 -8.00 4.20 -4.09
C LYS A 88 -9.27 4.83 -3.54
N VAL A 89 -9.17 6.04 -3.01
CA VAL A 89 -10.28 6.84 -2.53
C VAL A 89 -10.31 8.21 -3.20
N ASP A 90 -11.48 8.84 -3.21
CA ASP A 90 -11.56 10.27 -3.51
C ASP A 90 -11.09 11.14 -2.33
N ILE A 91 -11.03 12.46 -2.51
CA ILE A 91 -10.63 13.39 -1.45
C ILE A 91 -11.51 13.29 -0.19
N LYS A 92 -12.78 12.87 -0.32
CA LYS A 92 -13.73 12.72 0.80
C LYS A 92 -13.61 11.35 1.50
N GLY A 93 -12.79 10.45 0.96
CA GLY A 93 -12.59 9.10 1.49
C GLY A 93 -13.57 8.07 0.96
N ASN A 94 -14.35 8.41 -0.08
CA ASN A 94 -15.19 7.41 -0.74
C ASN A 94 -14.29 6.47 -1.54
N ILE A 95 -14.51 5.17 -1.39
CA ILE A 95 -13.74 4.14 -2.11
C ILE A 95 -14.10 4.19 -3.60
N LEU A 96 -13.10 4.43 -4.43
CA LEU A 96 -13.19 4.34 -5.88
C LEU A 96 -12.80 2.93 -6.36
N GLU A 97 -11.80 2.32 -5.71
CA GLU A 97 -11.26 1.01 -6.08
C GLU A 97 -10.61 0.33 -4.85
N LYS A 98 -10.86 -0.97 -4.62
CA LYS A 98 -10.54 -1.68 -3.36
C LYS A 98 -9.15 -2.35 -3.33
N GLY A 99 -8.41 -2.29 -4.42
CA GLY A 99 -7.22 -3.11 -4.64
C GLY A 99 -7.57 -4.59 -4.71
N SER A 100 -6.62 -5.43 -4.33
CA SER A 100 -6.71 -6.89 -4.33
C SER A 100 -7.39 -7.48 -3.09
N THR A 101 -7.96 -6.65 -2.21
CA THR A 101 -8.55 -7.09 -0.94
C THR A 101 -10.02 -6.70 -0.82
N ASN A 102 -10.73 -7.31 0.13
CA ASN A 102 -12.12 -6.97 0.44
C ASN A 102 -12.26 -6.00 1.63
N TYR A 103 -11.15 -5.49 2.16
CA TYR A 103 -11.14 -4.57 3.28
C TYR A 103 -11.61 -3.17 2.87
N GLY A 104 -11.99 -2.38 3.87
CA GLY A 104 -12.37 -0.98 3.70
C GLY A 104 -11.25 -0.02 4.12
N VAL A 105 -11.60 1.25 4.24
CA VAL A 105 -10.72 2.30 4.76
C VAL A 105 -11.16 2.69 6.17
N ASN A 106 -10.21 3.03 7.02
CA ASN A 106 -10.50 3.66 8.29
C ASN A 106 -10.82 5.14 8.05
N ASN A 107 -12.11 5.45 7.85
CA ASN A 107 -12.54 6.82 7.53
C ASN A 107 -12.16 7.84 8.61
N ALA A 108 -12.18 7.43 9.89
CA ALA A 108 -11.78 8.30 10.99
C ALA A 108 -10.27 8.62 10.95
N GLY A 109 -9.44 7.66 10.50
CA GLY A 109 -8.01 7.89 10.27
C GLY A 109 -7.73 8.73 9.02
N TYR A 110 -8.52 8.55 7.97
CA TYR A 110 -8.31 9.25 6.69
C TYR A 110 -8.63 10.74 6.74
N ILE A 111 -9.56 11.19 7.59
CA ILE A 111 -10.03 12.58 7.61
C ILE A 111 -8.92 13.62 7.84
N LEU A 112 -7.85 13.26 8.56
CA LEU A 112 -6.70 14.15 8.74
C LEU A 112 -5.88 14.25 7.45
N HIS A 113 -5.71 13.14 6.72
CA HIS A 113 -5.00 13.13 5.46
C HIS A 113 -5.77 13.90 4.38
N SER A 114 -7.10 13.78 4.33
CA SER A 114 -7.91 14.52 3.34
C SER A 114 -7.74 16.03 3.51
N ALA A 115 -7.74 16.54 4.74
CA ALA A 115 -7.56 17.97 5.01
C ALA A 115 -6.20 18.51 4.54
N ILE A 116 -5.15 17.69 4.57
CA ILE A 116 -3.83 18.06 4.04
C ILE A 116 -3.81 18.00 2.52
N HIS A 117 -4.42 16.98 1.92
CA HIS A 117 -4.48 16.82 0.47
C HIS A 117 -5.41 17.83 -0.21
N GLU A 118 -6.39 18.42 0.48
CA GLU A 118 -7.36 19.37 -0.11
C GLU A 118 -6.72 20.72 -0.54
N ASN A 119 -5.46 20.98 -0.19
CA ASN A 119 -4.72 22.20 -0.55
C ASN A 119 -3.85 22.03 -1.81
#